data_AF-A0A7X9CC84-F1
#
_entry.id   AF-A0A7X9CC84-F1
#
_cell.length_a   1.000
_cell.length_b   1.000
_cell.length_c   1.000
_cell.angle_alpha   90.00
_cell.angle_beta   90.00
_cell.angle_gamma   90.00
#
_symmetry.space_group_name_H-M   'P 1'
#
loop_
_entity.id
_entity.type
_entity.pdbx_description
1 polymer ?
#
loop_
_entity_poly.entity_id
_entity_poly.type
_entity_poly.pdbx_seq_one_letter_code
_entity_poly.pdbx_strand_id
1 'polypeptide(L)'
;MARSYATVGQMLTYAVDRASLSPELQGSARVEVILRHMLEFVLMSPRSRDAFLRTVARTEHTTGSIAAAPRLRRTSPDLIAELLPSKGDSDDGARLGIALRVGGPFGTKQLREMRSALGASPHHLLLAIARHTDRAELDGEVPEGVVATSWARVGRRMPKADPGHAHLWQTLGEVGENAGRPVVQFPVNAKKLLTRTSTAREFRAHLDVLHQASRTLLGTSPHFSTRRGQTGAHLQAGVGRQRTGLEFGEIEDGTPVHFLRTGEEPVPLGIGRLDGQEEREAASERLTMLARRTAWRTEAGTPPPPGELIGEPASPELEGARLLLWAVFNPMLLRDRGFDPAPSRRQPALTATTMGLRLLHRGDDSGTEYRLWVGGDRDWRNLIPRVTREETGQRPAETYAVAPRKSQSTADFVWEVHRALRSLTI
;
A
#
# COMPACT_ATOMS: atom_id res chain seq x y z
N MET A 1 17.72 30.08 -29.12
CA MET A 1 17.31 29.11 -28.07
C MET A 1 15.82 28.85 -28.23
N ALA A 2 15.41 27.68 -28.72
CA ALA A 2 13.98 27.34 -28.78
C ALA A 2 13.47 27.11 -27.35
N ARG A 3 12.59 28.00 -26.86
CA ARG A 3 11.87 27.80 -25.60
C ARG A 3 10.94 26.62 -25.80
N SER A 4 11.16 25.53 -25.06
CA SER A 4 10.14 24.50 -24.93
C SER A 4 8.97 25.11 -24.17
N TYR A 5 7.80 25.15 -24.81
CA TYR A 5 6.54 25.63 -24.21
C TYR A 5 5.87 24.56 -23.35
N ALA A 6 6.47 23.39 -23.19
CA ALA A 6 5.89 22.27 -22.46
C ALA A 6 5.85 22.58 -20.95
N THR A 7 4.64 22.72 -20.41
CA THR A 7 4.40 22.99 -18.99
C THR A 7 3.91 21.75 -18.25
N VAL A 8 4.04 21.76 -16.91
CA VAL A 8 3.49 20.70 -16.05
C VAL A 8 1.98 20.58 -16.25
N GLY A 9 1.27 21.70 -16.43
CA GLY A 9 -0.17 21.71 -16.69
C GLY A 9 -0.56 20.98 -17.97
N GLN A 10 0.18 21.20 -19.07
CA GLN A 10 -0.04 20.49 -20.33
C GLN A 10 0.27 19.00 -20.22
N MET A 11 1.36 18.63 -19.53
CA MET A 11 1.71 17.23 -19.28
C MET A 11 0.61 16.50 -18.50
N LEU A 12 0.08 17.12 -17.44
CA LEU A 12 -1.00 16.55 -16.62
C LEU A 12 -2.30 16.46 -17.41
N THR A 13 -2.66 17.50 -18.17
CA THR A 13 -3.87 17.50 -19.01
C THR A 13 -3.80 16.37 -20.04
N TYR A 14 -2.69 16.28 -20.79
CA TYR A 14 -2.44 15.19 -21.73
C TYR A 14 -2.57 13.81 -21.06
N ALA A 15 -2.00 13.66 -19.87
CA ALA A 15 -2.03 12.40 -19.15
C ALA A 15 -3.43 12.01 -18.67
N VAL A 16 -4.22 12.95 -18.15
CA VAL A 16 -5.59 12.71 -17.69
C VAL A 16 -6.52 12.38 -18.86
N ASP A 17 -6.43 13.13 -19.96
CA ASP A 17 -7.23 12.90 -21.16
C ASP A 17 -6.97 11.50 -21.72
N ARG A 18 -5.70 11.12 -21.89
CA ARG A 18 -5.32 9.77 -22.34
C ARG A 18 -5.70 8.67 -21.34
N ALA A 19 -5.59 8.94 -20.05
CA ALA A 19 -5.97 7.99 -19.01
C ALA A 19 -7.47 7.70 -19.03
N SER A 20 -8.32 8.70 -19.28
CA SER A 20 -9.79 8.54 -19.36
C SER A 20 -10.24 7.59 -20.48
N LEU A 21 -9.45 7.51 -21.56
CA LEU A 21 -9.68 6.63 -22.70
C LEU A 21 -9.12 5.21 -22.48
N SER A 22 -8.44 4.97 -21.36
CA SER A 22 -7.85 3.67 -21.04
C SER A 22 -8.83 2.81 -20.21
N PRO A 23 -9.08 1.54 -20.59
CA PRO A 23 -10.02 0.67 -19.89
C PRO A 23 -9.55 0.18 -18.49
N GLU A 24 -8.39 0.62 -18.01
CA GLU A 24 -7.68 0.08 -16.83
C GLU A 24 -7.92 0.86 -15.51
N LEU A 25 -9.03 1.60 -15.40
CA LEU A 25 -9.23 2.65 -14.38
C LEU A 25 -9.82 2.17 -13.04
N GLN A 26 -9.13 1.34 -12.27
CA GLN A 26 -9.49 1.08 -10.85
C GLN A 26 -8.27 1.13 -9.92
N GLY A 27 -8.35 1.91 -8.83
CA GLY A 27 -7.35 1.96 -7.76
C GLY A 27 -5.96 2.49 -8.15
N SER A 28 -4.89 1.90 -7.59
CA SER A 28 -3.48 2.28 -7.84
C SER A 28 -3.06 2.19 -9.31
N ALA A 29 -3.77 1.39 -10.11
CA ALA A 29 -3.57 1.31 -11.55
C ALA A 29 -3.84 2.66 -12.26
N ARG A 30 -4.76 3.49 -11.73
CA ARG A 30 -5.06 4.81 -12.30
C ARG A 30 -3.84 5.75 -12.27
N VAL A 31 -3.06 5.70 -11.20
CA VAL A 31 -1.86 6.56 -11.07
C VAL A 31 -0.73 6.07 -11.98
N GLU A 32 -0.56 4.75 -12.13
CA GLU A 32 0.39 4.19 -13.10
C GLU A 32 0.03 4.59 -14.54
N VAL A 33 -1.25 4.57 -14.89
CA VAL A 33 -1.75 5.01 -16.21
C VAL A 33 -1.48 6.50 -16.45
N ILE A 34 -1.73 7.35 -15.45
CA ILE A 34 -1.42 8.79 -15.54
C ILE A 34 0.10 8.98 -15.74
N LEU A 35 0.93 8.33 -14.92
CA LEU A 35 2.38 8.43 -15.03
C LEU A 35 2.93 7.92 -16.36
N ARG A 36 2.34 6.87 -16.93
CA ARG A 36 2.66 6.37 -18.27
C ARG A 36 2.51 7.48 -19.31
N HIS A 37 1.40 8.20 -19.29
CA HIS A 37 1.15 9.26 -20.26
C HIS A 37 1.90 10.57 -19.94
N MET A 38 2.20 10.85 -18.67
CA MET A 38 3.14 11.92 -18.31
C MET A 38 4.53 11.63 -18.89
N LEU A 39 5.01 10.39 -18.76
CA LEU A 39 6.31 9.99 -19.31
C LEU A 39 6.31 10.03 -20.84
N GLU A 40 5.26 9.51 -21.48
CA GLU A 40 5.07 9.60 -22.93
C GLU A 40 5.15 11.05 -23.40
N PHE A 41 4.43 11.98 -22.76
CA PHE A 41 4.43 13.41 -23.11
C PHE A 41 5.84 14.00 -23.10
N VAL A 42 6.62 13.75 -22.05
CA VAL A 42 7.99 14.27 -21.97
C VAL A 42 8.89 13.62 -23.03
N LEU A 43 8.68 12.35 -23.34
CA LEU A 43 9.44 11.60 -24.35
C LEU A 43 9.02 11.90 -25.80
N MET A 44 7.94 12.67 -26.04
CA MET A 44 7.63 13.19 -27.37
C MET A 44 8.70 14.17 -27.87
N SER A 45 9.36 14.88 -26.95
CA SER A 45 10.51 15.74 -27.26
C SER A 45 11.73 14.87 -27.63
N PRO A 46 12.28 14.97 -28.85
CA PRO A 46 13.43 14.17 -29.26
C PRO A 46 14.64 14.39 -28.34
N ARG A 47 14.88 15.63 -27.91
CA ARG A 47 15.97 15.97 -26.99
C ARG A 47 15.81 15.28 -25.63
N SER A 48 14.60 15.26 -25.10
CA SER A 48 14.26 14.63 -23.82
C SER A 48 14.39 13.12 -23.92
N ARG A 49 13.97 12.56 -25.05
CA ARG A 49 14.11 11.13 -25.38
C ARG A 49 15.56 10.70 -25.45
N ASP A 50 16.40 11.43 -26.17
CA ASP A 50 17.84 11.12 -26.28
C ASP A 50 18.57 11.26 -24.94
N ALA A 51 18.19 12.24 -24.13
CA ALA A 51 18.73 12.40 -22.77
C ALA A 51 18.30 11.23 -21.88
N PHE A 52 17.05 10.77 -22.00
CA PHE A 52 16.49 9.66 -21.25
C PHE A 52 17.15 8.33 -21.61
N LEU A 53 17.32 8.04 -22.91
CA LEU A 53 17.99 6.84 -23.38
C LEU A 53 19.42 6.73 -22.85
N ARG A 54 20.19 7.82 -22.94
CA ARG A 54 21.58 7.83 -22.46
C ARG A 54 21.70 7.77 -20.94
N THR A 55 20.86 8.51 -20.22
CA THR A 55 21.01 8.70 -18.76
C THR A 55 20.33 7.61 -17.94
N VAL A 56 19.16 7.15 -18.39
CA VAL A 56 18.28 6.24 -17.64
C VAL A 56 18.34 4.84 -18.23
N ALA A 57 18.08 4.70 -19.53
CA ALA A 57 18.14 3.39 -20.21
C ALA A 57 19.58 2.91 -20.44
N ARG A 58 20.57 3.82 -20.40
CA ARG A 58 22.00 3.56 -20.58
C ARG A 58 22.32 2.87 -21.90
N THR A 59 21.67 3.32 -22.98
CA THR A 59 21.93 2.84 -24.32
C THR A 59 22.38 3.97 -25.23
N GLU A 60 23.24 3.64 -26.19
CA GLU A 60 23.64 4.52 -27.29
C GLU A 60 22.71 4.40 -28.51
N HIS A 61 21.79 3.43 -28.48
CA HIS A 61 20.81 3.24 -29.54
C HIS A 61 19.83 4.42 -29.55
N THR A 62 19.40 4.78 -30.75
CA THR A 62 18.34 5.78 -30.93
C THR A 62 16.99 5.07 -31.05
N THR A 63 15.92 5.83 -30.91
CA THR A 63 14.56 5.28 -30.96
C THR A 63 13.63 6.23 -31.69
N GLY A 64 12.61 5.65 -32.32
CA GLY A 64 11.43 6.38 -32.77
C GLY A 64 10.59 6.90 -31.59
N SER A 65 9.32 7.20 -31.84
CA SER A 65 8.41 7.63 -30.76
C SER A 65 8.25 6.53 -29.71
N ILE A 66 8.46 6.89 -28.44
CA ILE A 66 8.14 6.04 -27.30
C ILE A 66 6.68 6.30 -26.94
N ALA A 67 5.81 5.36 -27.27
CA ALA A 67 4.38 5.49 -27.10
C ALA A 67 3.87 4.58 -25.99
N ALA A 68 2.81 5.01 -25.32
CA ALA A 68 2.10 4.18 -24.38
C ALA A 68 1.43 3.01 -25.12
N ALA A 69 1.72 1.78 -24.71
CA ALA A 69 1.05 0.59 -25.22
C ALA A 69 -0.15 0.24 -24.32
N PRO A 70 -1.28 -0.24 -24.89
CA PRO A 70 -2.35 -0.80 -24.08
C PRO A 70 -1.83 -2.01 -23.30
N ARG A 71 -2.07 -2.09 -21.98
CA ARG A 71 -1.63 -3.28 -21.21
C ARG A 71 -2.59 -4.42 -21.47
N LEU A 72 -2.38 -5.13 -22.58
CA LEU A 72 -3.15 -6.32 -22.92
C LEU A 72 -2.94 -7.44 -21.89
N ARG A 73 -1.78 -7.47 -21.22
CA ARG A 73 -1.42 -8.44 -20.16
C ARG A 73 -0.61 -7.75 -19.06
N ARG A 74 -0.62 -8.32 -17.85
CA ARG A 74 0.24 -7.86 -16.71
C ARG A 74 1.74 -7.96 -16.98
N THR A 75 2.12 -8.67 -18.04
CA THR A 75 3.49 -8.89 -18.51
C THR A 75 3.84 -8.05 -19.74
N SER A 76 2.94 -7.19 -20.20
CA SER A 76 3.23 -6.21 -21.25
C SER A 76 3.92 -4.98 -20.64
N PRO A 77 4.96 -4.43 -21.28
CA PRO A 77 5.50 -3.12 -20.93
C PRO A 77 4.46 -2.01 -21.10
N ASP A 78 4.70 -0.88 -20.43
CA ASP A 78 3.79 0.27 -20.40
C ASP A 78 4.03 1.21 -21.56
N LEU A 79 5.29 1.39 -21.94
CA LEU A 79 5.68 2.07 -23.16
C LEU A 79 6.57 1.16 -23.99
N ILE A 80 6.42 1.24 -25.30
CA ILE A 80 7.21 0.47 -26.26
C ILE A 80 7.75 1.40 -27.33
N ALA A 81 8.95 1.12 -27.79
CA ALA A 81 9.50 1.72 -28.99
C ALA A 81 10.44 0.76 -29.72
N GLU A 82 10.62 0.96 -31.01
CA GLU A 82 11.64 0.28 -31.79
C GLU A 82 12.98 0.99 -31.58
N LEU A 83 14.01 0.19 -31.26
CA LEU A 83 15.38 0.65 -31.17
C LEU A 83 15.99 0.56 -32.56
N LEU A 84 16.49 1.68 -33.04
CA LEU A 84 17.17 1.73 -34.33
C LEU A 84 18.58 1.17 -34.19
N PRO A 85 19.05 0.39 -35.17
CA PRO A 85 20.39 -0.19 -35.13
C PRO A 85 21.46 0.91 -35.09
N SER A 86 22.59 0.60 -34.46
CA SER A 86 23.77 1.46 -34.53
C SER A 86 24.32 1.47 -35.96
N LYS A 87 25.05 2.51 -36.35
CA LYS A 87 25.57 2.63 -37.73
C LYS A 87 26.43 1.42 -38.08
N GLY A 88 25.94 0.58 -39.01
CA GLY A 88 26.66 -0.59 -39.52
C GLY A 88 26.11 -1.95 -39.07
N ASP A 89 25.18 -1.98 -38.11
CA ASP A 89 24.54 -3.22 -37.66
C ASP A 89 23.31 -3.58 -38.50
N SER A 90 23.03 -4.88 -38.63
CA SER A 90 21.78 -5.36 -39.23
C SER A 90 20.61 -5.08 -38.31
N ASP A 91 19.50 -4.59 -38.85
CA ASP A 91 18.25 -4.41 -38.10
C ASP A 91 17.69 -5.77 -37.67
N ASP A 92 17.75 -6.05 -36.38
CA ASP A 92 17.23 -7.28 -35.77
C ASP A 92 15.84 -7.06 -35.12
N GLY A 93 15.23 -5.90 -35.36
CA GLY A 93 13.93 -5.54 -34.77
C GLY A 93 13.99 -5.29 -33.27
N ALA A 94 15.13 -4.82 -32.75
CA ALA A 94 15.30 -4.47 -31.34
C ALA A 94 14.22 -3.49 -30.84
N ARG A 95 13.86 -3.63 -29.56
CA ARG A 95 12.76 -2.89 -28.94
C ARG A 95 13.12 -2.47 -27.53
N LEU A 96 12.69 -1.27 -27.17
CA LEU A 96 12.69 -0.77 -25.81
C LEU A 96 11.30 -1.00 -25.21
N GLY A 97 11.23 -1.75 -24.13
CA GLY A 97 10.07 -1.78 -23.23
C GLY A 97 10.35 -0.92 -22.00
N ILE A 98 9.38 -0.13 -21.55
CA ILE A 98 9.46 0.59 -20.27
C ILE A 98 8.32 0.08 -19.40
N ALA A 99 8.65 -0.47 -18.24
CA ALA A 99 7.70 -0.89 -17.22
C ALA A 99 7.78 0.06 -16.01
N LEU A 100 6.63 0.55 -15.57
CA LEU A 100 6.44 1.51 -14.50
C LEU A 100 5.69 0.85 -13.35
N ARG A 101 6.17 1.08 -12.12
CA ARG A 101 5.49 0.66 -10.89
C ARG A 101 5.47 1.79 -9.88
N VAL A 102 4.32 1.92 -9.22
CA VAL A 102 4.16 2.82 -8.05
C VAL A 102 3.63 2.10 -6.81
N GLY A 103 3.38 0.80 -6.92
CA GLY A 103 2.97 -0.05 -5.81
C GLY A 103 3.67 -1.40 -5.82
N GLY A 104 4.68 -1.55 -4.96
CA GLY A 104 5.38 -2.80 -4.74
C GLY A 104 6.52 -3.08 -5.73
N PRO A 105 7.38 -4.05 -5.39
CA PRO A 105 8.56 -4.44 -6.18
C PRO A 105 8.17 -5.17 -7.46
N PHE A 106 9.04 -5.08 -8.48
CA PHE A 106 8.98 -6.00 -9.61
C PHE A 106 9.49 -7.38 -9.17
N GLY A 107 8.74 -8.44 -9.48
CA GLY A 107 9.26 -9.80 -9.33
C GLY A 107 10.24 -10.14 -10.46
N THR A 108 11.32 -10.87 -10.16
CA THR A 108 12.30 -11.34 -11.17
C THR A 108 11.65 -12.15 -12.29
N LYS A 109 10.72 -13.05 -11.95
CA LYS A 109 9.94 -13.81 -12.94
C LYS A 109 9.15 -12.89 -13.87
N GLN A 110 8.49 -11.87 -13.32
CA GLN A 110 7.72 -10.90 -14.10
C GLN A 110 8.63 -10.09 -15.04
N LEU A 111 9.81 -9.67 -14.58
CA LEU A 111 10.78 -8.96 -15.43
C LEU A 111 11.28 -9.83 -16.59
N ARG A 112 11.55 -11.12 -16.34
CA ARG A 112 11.91 -12.08 -17.40
C ARG A 112 10.78 -12.25 -18.42
N GLU A 113 9.54 -12.41 -17.95
CA GLU A 113 8.37 -12.52 -18.82
C GLU A 113 8.18 -11.25 -19.67
N MET A 114 8.28 -10.07 -19.07
CA MET A 114 8.22 -8.78 -19.77
C MET A 114 9.34 -8.63 -20.80
N ARG A 115 10.57 -9.03 -20.45
CA ARG A 115 11.73 -8.98 -21.36
C ARG A 115 11.57 -9.95 -22.52
N SER A 116 11.01 -11.13 -22.29
CA SER A 116 10.71 -12.11 -23.33
C SER A 116 9.57 -11.67 -24.26
N ALA A 117 8.60 -10.90 -23.74
CA ALA A 117 7.50 -10.37 -24.53
C ALA A 117 7.94 -9.31 -25.56
N LEU A 118 9.14 -8.75 -25.43
CA LEU A 118 9.71 -7.86 -26.44
C LEU A 118 10.12 -8.61 -27.71
N GLY A 119 10.46 -9.90 -27.59
CA GLY A 119 10.92 -10.75 -28.68
C GLY A 119 12.23 -11.47 -28.35
N ALA A 120 12.83 -12.08 -29.38
CA ALA A 120 14.02 -12.93 -29.27
C ALA A 120 15.34 -12.19 -29.50
N SER A 121 15.33 -10.91 -29.90
CA SER A 121 16.57 -10.17 -30.13
C SER A 121 17.36 -10.00 -28.82
N PRO A 122 18.69 -10.21 -28.84
CA PRO A 122 19.56 -9.95 -27.70
C PRO A 122 19.62 -8.45 -27.36
N HIS A 123 19.34 -7.59 -28.33
CA HIS A 123 19.41 -6.14 -28.21
C HIS A 123 18.13 -5.49 -27.66
N HIS A 124 17.04 -6.25 -27.44
CA HIS A 124 15.90 -5.66 -26.73
C HIS A 124 16.30 -5.24 -25.30
N LEU A 125 15.73 -4.13 -24.87
CA LEU A 125 16.01 -3.52 -23.58
C LEU A 125 14.70 -3.34 -22.81
N LEU A 126 14.65 -3.80 -21.58
CA LEU A 126 13.54 -3.54 -20.66
C LEU A 126 13.99 -2.57 -19.57
N LEU A 127 13.43 -1.38 -19.53
CA LEU A 127 13.64 -0.43 -18.44
C LEU A 127 12.54 -0.59 -17.38
N ALA A 128 12.90 -0.99 -16.17
CA ALA A 128 12.00 -1.10 -15.03
C ALA A 128 12.19 0.11 -14.09
N ILE A 129 11.15 0.95 -13.96
CA ILE A 129 11.13 2.13 -13.09
C ILE A 129 10.16 1.87 -11.93
N ALA A 130 10.68 1.83 -10.71
CA ALA A 130 9.89 1.65 -9.49
C ALA A 130 10.22 2.74 -8.45
N ARG A 131 9.53 2.74 -7.31
CA ARG A 131 9.92 3.56 -6.17
C ARG A 131 11.25 3.07 -5.58
N HIS A 132 12.00 3.95 -4.94
CA HIS A 132 13.29 3.54 -4.36
C HIS A 132 13.15 2.44 -3.29
N THR A 133 12.07 2.47 -2.51
CA THR A 133 11.78 1.49 -1.46
C THR A 133 11.36 0.12 -2.00
N ASP A 134 10.76 0.10 -3.19
CA ASP A 134 10.35 -1.11 -3.90
C ASP A 134 11.47 -1.73 -4.74
N ARG A 135 12.57 -0.98 -4.97
CA ARG A 135 13.72 -1.44 -5.75
C ARG A 135 14.65 -2.36 -4.96
N ALA A 136 14.74 -2.22 -3.64
CA ALA A 136 15.72 -2.94 -2.81
C ALA A 136 15.65 -4.48 -2.95
N GLU A 137 14.51 -5.05 -3.37
CA GLU A 137 14.37 -6.48 -3.67
C GLU A 137 15.06 -6.93 -4.99
N LEU A 138 15.52 -6.00 -5.83
CA LEU A 138 16.16 -6.30 -7.13
C LEU A 138 17.69 -6.27 -7.11
N ASP A 139 18.33 -5.89 -6.00
CA ASP A 139 19.78 -5.64 -5.93
C ASP A 139 20.66 -6.93 -5.95
N GLY A 140 20.21 -8.01 -6.60
CA GLY A 140 21.00 -9.25 -6.77
C GLY A 140 20.73 -10.07 -8.04
N GLU A 141 19.57 -9.93 -8.71
CA GLU A 141 19.23 -10.72 -9.91
C GLU A 141 18.43 -9.87 -10.92
N VAL A 142 18.96 -8.74 -11.38
CA VAL A 142 18.34 -8.06 -12.53
C VAL A 142 18.55 -8.92 -13.77
N PRO A 143 17.50 -9.39 -14.46
CA PRO A 143 17.68 -10.26 -15.62
C PRO A 143 18.48 -9.56 -16.73
N GLU A 144 19.15 -10.35 -17.58
CA GLU A 144 19.86 -9.81 -18.73
C GLU A 144 18.93 -9.00 -19.64
N GLY A 145 19.44 -7.89 -20.17
CA GLY A 145 18.66 -6.95 -20.97
C GLY A 145 17.62 -6.15 -20.17
N VAL A 146 17.67 -6.17 -18.83
CA VAL A 146 16.83 -5.34 -17.95
C VAL A 146 17.66 -4.27 -17.25
N VAL A 147 17.19 -3.03 -17.28
CA VAL A 147 17.76 -1.90 -16.53
C VAL A 147 16.77 -1.52 -15.44
N ALA A 148 17.14 -1.71 -14.18
CA ALA A 148 16.32 -1.27 -13.05
C ALA A 148 16.75 0.14 -12.58
N THR A 149 15.78 1.06 -12.48
CA THR A 149 15.97 2.43 -11.97
C THR A 149 14.86 2.81 -10.99
N SER A 150 14.96 3.98 -10.36
CA SER A 150 13.92 4.50 -9.47
C SER A 150 13.40 5.87 -9.88
N TRP A 151 12.15 6.17 -9.52
CA TRP A 151 11.55 7.50 -9.70
C TRP A 151 12.38 8.61 -9.04
N ALA A 152 12.84 8.40 -7.80
CA ALA A 152 13.79 9.32 -7.15
C ALA A 152 15.07 9.55 -7.97
N ARG A 153 15.62 8.52 -8.64
CA ARG A 153 16.81 8.65 -9.48
C ARG A 153 16.49 9.40 -10.79
N VAL A 154 15.34 9.13 -11.40
CA VAL A 154 14.85 9.86 -12.59
C VAL A 154 14.70 11.34 -12.26
N GLY A 155 13.95 11.69 -11.22
CA GLY A 155 13.73 13.07 -10.77
C GLY A 155 15.01 13.81 -10.37
N ARG A 156 16.06 13.09 -9.96
CA ARG A 156 17.37 13.70 -9.63
C ARG A 156 18.31 13.84 -10.82
N ARG A 157 18.31 12.87 -11.76
CA ARG A 157 19.29 12.83 -12.88
C ARG A 157 18.78 13.55 -14.12
N MET A 158 17.52 13.37 -14.47
CA MET A 158 16.96 13.93 -15.71
C MET A 158 16.94 15.45 -15.76
N PRO A 159 16.68 16.19 -14.67
CA PRO A 159 16.79 17.66 -14.72
C PRO A 159 18.17 18.18 -15.08
N LYS A 160 19.24 17.40 -14.83
CA LYS A 160 20.60 17.74 -15.22
C LYS A 160 20.88 17.37 -16.68
N ALA A 161 20.36 16.23 -17.14
CA ALA A 161 20.56 15.73 -18.50
C ALA A 161 19.69 16.46 -19.53
N ASP A 162 18.52 16.94 -19.12
CA ASP A 162 17.59 17.73 -19.94
C ASP A 162 17.12 18.98 -19.16
N PRO A 163 17.98 20.01 -19.04
CA PRO A 163 17.64 21.23 -18.29
C PRO A 163 16.44 21.98 -18.87
N GLY A 164 16.15 21.82 -20.17
CA GLY A 164 15.03 22.47 -20.84
C GLY A 164 13.65 21.97 -20.39
N HIS A 165 13.58 20.77 -19.80
CA HIS A 165 12.36 20.18 -19.24
C HIS A 165 12.54 19.77 -17.79
N ALA A 166 13.47 20.42 -17.07
CA ALA A 166 13.83 20.07 -15.70
C ALA A 166 12.61 19.95 -14.77
N HIS A 167 11.68 20.90 -14.83
CA HIS A 167 10.46 20.88 -14.02
C HIS A 167 9.54 19.69 -14.34
N LEU A 168 9.41 19.30 -15.61
CA LEU A 168 8.61 18.12 -15.99
C LEU A 168 9.22 16.84 -15.39
N TRP A 169 10.54 16.70 -15.48
CA TRP A 169 11.26 15.57 -14.92
C TRP A 169 11.23 15.52 -13.38
N GLN A 170 11.31 16.69 -12.71
CA GLN A 170 11.14 16.80 -11.27
C GLN A 170 9.75 16.36 -10.84
N THR A 171 8.70 16.93 -11.45
CA THR A 171 7.30 16.56 -11.15
C THR A 171 7.06 15.08 -11.42
N LEU A 172 7.55 14.54 -12.53
CA LEU A 172 7.39 13.13 -12.87
C LEU A 172 8.11 12.21 -11.87
N GLY A 173 9.30 12.60 -11.42
CA GLY A 173 10.02 11.91 -10.34
C GLY A 173 9.29 11.99 -9.00
N GLU A 174 8.74 13.15 -8.64
CA GLU A 174 7.99 13.36 -7.40
C GLU A 174 6.66 12.60 -7.39
N VAL A 175 5.87 12.71 -8.45
CA VAL A 175 4.61 11.96 -8.59
C VAL A 175 4.91 10.47 -8.63
N GLY A 176 5.90 10.00 -9.38
CA GLY A 176 6.26 8.58 -9.43
C GLY A 176 6.73 8.03 -8.08
N GLU A 177 7.52 8.80 -7.33
CA GLU A 177 8.06 8.38 -6.04
C GLU A 177 7.00 8.39 -4.92
N ASN A 178 6.04 9.31 -5.00
CA ASN A 178 4.98 9.47 -4.00
C ASN A 178 3.64 8.85 -4.41
N ALA A 179 3.50 8.40 -5.66
CA ALA A 179 2.31 7.76 -6.17
C ALA A 179 1.94 6.53 -5.35
N GLY A 180 0.66 6.39 -5.05
CA GLY A 180 0.14 5.31 -4.23
C GLY A 180 0.60 5.34 -2.76
N ARG A 181 1.41 6.33 -2.33
CA ARG A 181 1.66 6.53 -0.90
C ARG A 181 0.36 7.01 -0.26
N PRO A 182 -0.11 6.37 0.81
CA PRO A 182 -1.23 6.92 1.56
C PRO A 182 -0.78 8.26 2.15
N VAL A 183 -1.43 9.34 1.70
CA VAL A 183 -1.21 10.67 2.27
C VAL A 183 -1.97 10.71 3.60
N VAL A 184 -1.24 10.76 4.71
CA VAL A 184 -1.84 10.87 6.04
C VAL A 184 -2.24 12.33 6.29
N GLN A 185 -3.32 12.77 5.65
CA GLN A 185 -3.89 14.11 5.84
C GLN A 185 -5.34 13.98 6.28
N PHE A 186 -5.50 13.67 7.56
CA PHE A 186 -6.80 13.75 8.23
C PHE A 186 -6.75 14.95 9.17
N PRO A 187 -7.76 15.83 9.19
CA PRO A 187 -7.83 17.00 10.07
C PRO A 187 -8.19 16.59 11.52
N VAL A 188 -7.46 15.60 12.05
CA VAL A 188 -7.72 14.99 13.36
C VAL A 188 -6.68 15.43 14.37
N ASN A 189 -7.11 15.69 15.60
CA ASN A 189 -6.19 16.03 16.68
C ASN A 189 -5.73 14.75 17.38
N ALA A 190 -4.55 14.23 16.98
CA ALA A 190 -3.97 12.99 17.51
C ALA A 190 -3.91 12.97 19.04
N LYS A 191 -3.53 14.10 19.67
CA LYS A 191 -3.49 14.20 21.13
C LYS A 191 -4.88 14.07 21.74
N LYS A 192 -5.88 14.77 21.21
CA LYS A 192 -7.27 14.67 21.70
C LYS A 192 -7.79 13.23 21.60
N LEU A 193 -7.49 12.52 20.52
CA LEU A 193 -8.05 11.19 20.25
C LEU A 193 -7.32 10.08 21.01
N LEU A 194 -5.99 10.07 21.00
CA LEU A 194 -5.22 8.92 21.49
C LEU A 194 -4.99 8.95 23.01
N THR A 195 -5.12 10.11 23.69
CA THR A 195 -4.91 10.18 25.15
C THR A 195 -6.20 10.12 25.96
N ARG A 196 -7.37 10.09 25.33
CA ARG A 196 -8.66 10.05 26.03
C ARG A 196 -9.05 8.62 26.39
N THR A 197 -9.32 8.39 27.67
CA THR A 197 -9.82 7.10 28.18
C THR A 197 -11.15 6.71 27.57
N SER A 198 -12.07 7.65 27.34
CA SER A 198 -13.39 7.35 26.75
C SER A 198 -13.24 6.79 25.34
N THR A 199 -12.47 7.46 24.48
CA THR A 199 -12.17 7.00 23.11
C THR A 199 -11.46 5.65 23.13
N ALA A 200 -10.51 5.43 24.05
CA ALA A 200 -9.81 4.15 24.16
C ALA A 200 -10.72 2.99 24.58
N ARG A 201 -11.64 3.22 25.52
CA ARG A 201 -12.63 2.22 25.98
C ARG A 201 -13.65 1.91 24.89
N GLU A 202 -14.15 2.93 24.21
CA GLU A 202 -15.07 2.76 23.08
C GLU A 202 -14.42 1.97 21.95
N PHE A 203 -13.19 2.33 21.57
CA PHE A 203 -12.41 1.60 20.58
C PHE A 203 -12.25 0.13 20.95
N ARG A 204 -11.92 -0.13 22.23
CA ARG A 204 -11.80 -1.49 22.76
C ARG A 204 -13.12 -2.26 22.71
N ALA A 205 -14.24 -1.63 23.05
CA ALA A 205 -15.55 -2.26 23.03
C ALA A 205 -15.96 -2.71 21.62
N HIS A 206 -15.70 -1.92 20.58
CA HIS A 206 -15.93 -2.36 19.20
C HIS A 206 -14.94 -3.44 18.75
N LEU A 207 -13.69 -3.42 19.22
CA LEU A 207 -12.76 -4.54 18.99
C LEU A 207 -13.25 -5.83 19.66
N ASP A 208 -13.92 -5.75 20.82
CA ASP A 208 -14.55 -6.90 21.47
C ASP A 208 -15.68 -7.49 20.64
N VAL A 209 -16.49 -6.64 19.99
CA VAL A 209 -17.52 -7.09 19.04
C VAL A 209 -16.88 -7.85 17.89
N LEU A 210 -15.83 -7.31 17.27
CA LEU A 210 -15.11 -8.03 16.20
C LEU A 210 -14.54 -9.36 16.72
N HIS A 211 -13.93 -9.37 17.90
CA HIS A 211 -13.35 -10.57 18.49
C HIS A 211 -14.42 -11.64 18.74
N GLN A 212 -15.54 -11.27 19.37
CA GLN A 212 -16.68 -12.14 19.61
C GLN A 212 -17.26 -12.68 18.30
N ALA A 213 -17.57 -11.80 17.34
CA ALA A 213 -18.12 -12.19 16.05
C ALA A 213 -17.18 -13.14 15.30
N SER A 214 -15.87 -12.87 15.30
CA SER A 214 -14.88 -13.72 14.63
C SER A 214 -14.78 -15.10 15.28
N ARG A 215 -14.80 -15.18 16.62
CA ARG A 215 -14.78 -16.44 17.35
C ARG A 215 -16.04 -17.26 17.10
N THR A 216 -17.22 -16.63 17.16
CA THR A 216 -18.51 -17.31 16.97
C THR A 216 -18.72 -17.74 15.52
N LEU A 217 -18.43 -16.86 14.55
CA LEU A 217 -18.73 -17.13 13.14
C LEU A 217 -17.63 -17.90 12.41
N LEU A 218 -16.37 -17.77 12.81
CA LEU A 218 -15.22 -18.27 12.04
C LEU A 218 -14.26 -19.13 12.88
N GLY A 219 -14.45 -19.22 14.21
CA GLY A 219 -13.59 -20.00 15.09
C GLY A 219 -12.15 -19.47 15.23
N THR A 220 -11.89 -18.25 14.74
CA THR A 220 -10.55 -17.64 14.71
C THR A 220 -10.57 -16.25 15.32
N SER A 221 -9.42 -15.84 15.86
CA SER A 221 -9.21 -14.47 16.31
C SER A 221 -8.77 -13.58 15.14
N PRO A 222 -9.16 -12.29 15.12
CA PRO A 222 -8.68 -11.34 14.13
C PRO A 222 -7.17 -11.12 14.22
N HIS A 223 -6.53 -10.82 13.10
CA HIS A 223 -5.15 -10.34 13.05
C HIS A 223 -4.98 -9.39 11.85
N PHE A 224 -3.91 -8.60 11.84
CA PHE A 224 -3.63 -7.78 10.66
C PHE A 224 -3.29 -8.66 9.45
N SER A 225 -3.84 -8.28 8.29
CA SER A 225 -3.55 -8.91 7.02
C SER A 225 -2.08 -8.74 6.65
N THR A 226 -1.50 -9.78 6.06
CA THR A 226 -0.12 -9.81 5.56
C THR A 226 -0.07 -10.00 4.05
N ARG A 227 -1.19 -9.76 3.35
CA ARG A 227 -1.31 -9.98 1.91
C ARG A 227 -0.31 -9.10 1.15
N ARG A 228 0.47 -9.71 0.25
CA ARG A 228 1.40 -8.98 -0.61
C ARG A 228 0.61 -8.02 -1.51
N GLY A 229 1.11 -6.79 -1.65
CA GLY A 229 0.51 -5.75 -2.50
C GLY A 229 -0.70 -5.01 -1.91
N GLN A 230 -1.11 -5.29 -0.66
CA GLN A 230 -2.15 -4.49 -0.01
C GLN A 230 -1.65 -3.05 0.25
N THR A 231 -2.56 -2.08 0.10
CA THR A 231 -2.26 -0.65 0.22
C THR A 231 -2.66 -0.05 1.59
N GLY A 232 -3.48 -0.77 2.35
CA GLY A 232 -3.98 -0.37 3.66
C GLY A 232 -3.67 -1.37 4.76
N ALA A 233 -3.88 -0.94 6.01
CA ALA A 233 -3.96 -1.84 7.15
C ALA A 233 -5.36 -2.48 7.19
N HIS A 234 -5.43 -3.78 7.37
CA HIS A 234 -6.69 -4.53 7.43
C HIS A 234 -6.65 -5.45 8.64
N LEU A 235 -7.51 -5.21 9.64
CA LEU A 235 -7.66 -6.09 10.80
C LEU A 235 -8.83 -7.04 10.53
N GLN A 236 -8.53 -8.30 10.23
CA GLN A 236 -9.51 -9.21 9.67
C GLN A 236 -9.45 -10.63 10.23
N ALA A 237 -10.51 -11.40 10.02
CA ALA A 237 -10.63 -12.82 10.34
C ALA A 237 -11.22 -13.59 9.15
N GLY A 238 -10.68 -14.77 8.83
CA GLY A 238 -11.29 -15.75 7.90
C GLY A 238 -11.08 -15.53 6.39
N VAL A 239 -10.72 -14.31 5.93
CA VAL A 239 -10.67 -13.94 4.49
C VAL A 239 -9.72 -14.81 3.63
N GLY A 240 -8.70 -15.44 4.23
CA GLY A 240 -7.64 -16.14 3.50
C GLY A 240 -8.04 -17.45 2.78
N ARG A 241 -9.01 -18.22 3.30
CA ARG A 241 -9.35 -19.56 2.76
C ARG A 241 -10.74 -19.64 2.12
N GLN A 242 -11.70 -18.86 2.61
CA GLN A 242 -13.11 -18.97 2.20
C GLN A 242 -13.57 -17.81 1.31
N ARG A 243 -12.65 -16.89 0.94
CA ARG A 243 -12.95 -15.61 0.28
C ARG A 243 -13.95 -14.72 1.03
N THR A 244 -14.47 -15.16 2.18
CA THR A 244 -15.36 -14.45 3.09
C THR A 244 -14.73 -14.32 4.47
N GLY A 245 -15.04 -13.25 5.19
CA GLY A 245 -14.51 -13.03 6.52
C GLY A 245 -15.17 -11.87 7.23
N LEU A 246 -14.52 -11.40 8.30
CA LEU A 246 -14.90 -10.19 9.02
C LEU A 246 -13.72 -9.22 9.03
N GLU A 247 -14.01 -7.93 9.05
CA GLU A 247 -13.02 -6.85 9.19
C GLU A 247 -13.48 -5.77 10.15
N PHE A 248 -12.50 -5.13 10.81
CA PHE A 248 -12.66 -3.82 11.43
C PHE A 248 -12.38 -2.73 10.38
N GLY A 249 -13.43 -2.13 9.84
CA GLY A 249 -13.40 -1.20 8.72
C GLY A 249 -13.78 0.23 9.10
N GLU A 250 -14.12 1.03 8.08
CA GLU A 250 -14.79 2.33 8.24
C GLU A 250 -16.09 2.20 9.02
N ILE A 251 -16.55 3.27 9.67
CA ILE A 251 -17.84 3.22 10.36
C ILE A 251 -18.97 3.40 9.35
N GLU A 252 -19.75 2.34 9.13
CA GLU A 252 -20.94 2.34 8.30
C GLU A 252 -22.14 1.88 9.14
N ASP A 253 -23.28 2.57 8.99
CA ASP A 253 -24.50 2.29 9.78
C ASP A 253 -24.26 2.17 11.30
N GLY A 254 -23.31 2.97 11.81
CA GLY A 254 -22.96 3.03 13.24
C GLY A 254 -22.06 1.91 13.74
N THR A 255 -21.56 0.99 12.89
CA THR A 255 -20.64 -0.08 13.29
C THR A 255 -19.35 -0.07 12.46
N PRO A 256 -18.18 -0.37 13.06
CA PRO A 256 -16.94 -0.62 12.32
C PRO A 256 -16.73 -2.10 11.96
N VAL A 257 -17.66 -3.01 12.30
CA VAL A 257 -17.48 -4.44 12.09
C VAL A 257 -18.26 -4.88 10.86
N HIS A 258 -17.53 -5.30 9.84
CA HIS A 258 -18.10 -5.64 8.54
C HIS A 258 -17.94 -7.12 8.20
N PHE A 259 -18.93 -7.67 7.53
CA PHE A 259 -18.77 -8.85 6.71
C PHE A 259 -18.02 -8.48 5.43
N LEU A 260 -17.03 -9.30 5.08
CA LEU A 260 -16.26 -9.15 3.84
C LEU A 260 -16.50 -10.34 2.93
N ARG A 261 -16.63 -10.04 1.64
CA ARG A 261 -16.39 -11.00 0.56
C ARG A 261 -15.43 -10.42 -0.47
N THR A 262 -14.51 -11.26 -0.94
CA THR A 262 -13.51 -10.86 -1.94
C THR A 262 -14.20 -10.40 -3.22
N GLY A 263 -14.04 -9.13 -3.57
CA GLY A 263 -14.60 -8.53 -4.79
C GLY A 263 -15.99 -7.93 -4.64
N GLU A 264 -16.57 -7.96 -3.44
CA GLU A 264 -17.83 -7.29 -3.11
C GLU A 264 -17.58 -6.16 -2.09
N GLU A 265 -18.54 -5.25 -1.97
CA GLU A 265 -18.51 -4.20 -0.95
C GLU A 265 -18.69 -4.81 0.46
N PRO A 266 -17.99 -4.30 1.48
CA PRO A 266 -18.22 -4.69 2.87
C PRO A 266 -19.68 -4.47 3.28
N VAL A 267 -20.22 -5.36 4.11
CA VAL A 267 -21.60 -5.23 4.62
C VAL A 267 -21.55 -5.06 6.14
N PRO A 268 -22.16 -4.00 6.72
CA PRO A 268 -22.12 -3.80 8.15
C PRO A 268 -22.87 -4.90 8.91
N LEU A 269 -22.26 -5.37 10.01
CA LEU A 269 -22.82 -6.45 10.83
C LEU A 269 -24.03 -5.98 11.67
N GLY A 270 -24.22 -4.67 11.79
CA GLY A 270 -25.28 -4.05 12.60
C GLY A 270 -25.11 -4.29 14.10
N ILE A 271 -23.87 -4.43 14.59
CA ILE A 271 -23.58 -4.57 16.04
C ILE A 271 -22.62 -3.46 16.45
N GLY A 272 -23.10 -2.56 17.28
CA GLY A 272 -22.37 -1.42 17.84
C GLY A 272 -21.73 -1.76 19.19
N ARG A 273 -21.54 -0.75 20.05
CA ARG A 273 -21.00 -0.90 21.40
C ARG A 273 -22.03 -1.54 22.33
N LEU A 274 -21.62 -2.56 23.07
CA LEU A 274 -22.49 -3.36 23.94
C LEU A 274 -22.24 -3.06 25.42
N ASP A 275 -23.08 -2.21 26.01
CA ASP A 275 -22.97 -1.76 27.40
C ASP A 275 -23.80 -2.63 28.35
N GLY A 276 -24.99 -3.05 27.90
CA GLY A 276 -25.95 -3.82 28.67
C GLY A 276 -25.82 -5.33 28.49
N GLN A 277 -26.40 -6.09 29.43
CA GLN A 277 -26.52 -7.54 29.29
C GLN A 277 -27.52 -7.92 28.18
N GLU A 278 -28.64 -7.18 28.07
CA GLU A 278 -29.66 -7.36 27.04
C GLU A 278 -29.07 -7.21 25.62
N GLU A 279 -28.27 -6.16 25.39
CA GLU A 279 -27.59 -5.94 24.11
C GLU A 279 -26.60 -7.07 23.78
N ARG A 280 -25.88 -7.58 24.78
CA ARG A 280 -24.95 -8.72 24.61
C ARG A 280 -25.70 -10.00 24.25
N GLU A 281 -26.85 -10.24 24.85
CA GLU A 281 -27.70 -11.38 24.56
C GLU A 281 -28.27 -11.28 23.13
N ALA A 282 -28.81 -10.13 22.74
CA ALA A 282 -29.31 -9.87 21.40
C ALA A 282 -28.20 -10.02 20.33
N ALA A 283 -27.01 -9.48 20.59
CA ALA A 283 -25.86 -9.63 19.70
C ALA A 283 -25.43 -11.10 19.58
N SER A 284 -25.38 -11.84 20.70
CA SER A 284 -25.06 -13.26 20.72
C SER A 284 -26.07 -14.10 19.94
N GLU A 285 -27.36 -13.80 20.08
CA GLU A 285 -28.43 -14.47 19.34
C GLU A 285 -28.29 -14.21 17.84
N ARG A 286 -28.07 -12.95 17.42
CA ARG A 286 -27.84 -12.60 16.02
C ARG A 286 -26.64 -13.34 15.45
N LEU A 287 -25.50 -13.35 16.14
CA LEU A 287 -24.31 -14.09 15.72
C LEU A 287 -24.57 -15.60 15.63
N THR A 288 -25.35 -16.16 16.55
CA THR A 288 -25.73 -17.58 16.53
C THR A 288 -26.64 -17.90 15.35
N MET A 289 -27.61 -17.04 15.04
CA MET A 289 -28.47 -17.18 13.86
C MET A 289 -27.65 -17.13 12.56
N LEU A 290 -26.70 -16.19 12.47
CA LEU A 290 -25.77 -16.11 11.35
C LEU A 290 -24.89 -17.36 11.25
N ALA A 291 -24.39 -17.88 12.36
CA ALA A 291 -23.57 -19.10 12.38
C ALA A 291 -24.34 -20.34 11.89
N ARG A 292 -25.64 -20.44 12.17
CA ARG A 292 -26.52 -21.52 11.70
C ARG A 292 -26.76 -21.46 10.19
N ARG A 293 -26.86 -20.25 9.63
CA ARG A 293 -27.09 -20.02 8.19
C ARG A 293 -25.76 -20.04 7.44
N THR A 294 -25.19 -21.21 7.16
CA THR A 294 -23.85 -21.30 6.54
C THR A 294 -23.77 -20.88 5.07
N ALA A 295 -24.90 -20.61 4.40
CA ALA A 295 -24.94 -20.25 2.99
C ALA A 295 -24.03 -19.06 2.65
N TRP A 296 -23.97 -18.03 3.49
CA TRP A 296 -23.12 -16.84 3.27
C TRP A 296 -21.62 -17.15 3.23
N ARG A 297 -21.19 -18.28 3.79
CA ARG A 297 -19.78 -18.75 3.76
C ARG A 297 -19.38 -19.34 2.41
N THR A 298 -20.33 -19.59 1.52
CA THR A 298 -20.07 -20.10 0.18
C THR A 298 -19.93 -18.94 -0.81
N GLU A 299 -19.11 -19.11 -1.85
CA GLU A 299 -18.90 -18.07 -2.87
C GLU A 299 -20.20 -17.65 -3.59
N ALA A 300 -21.18 -18.55 -3.66
CA ALA A 300 -22.47 -18.31 -4.31
C ALA A 300 -23.59 -17.89 -3.33
N GLY A 301 -23.33 -17.86 -2.03
CA GLY A 301 -24.34 -17.50 -1.04
C GLY A 301 -24.59 -16.00 -0.98
N THR A 302 -25.76 -15.58 -0.51
CA THR A 302 -26.01 -14.16 -0.27
C THR A 302 -25.32 -13.72 1.03
N PRO A 303 -24.60 -12.58 1.05
CA PRO A 303 -24.16 -11.94 2.28
C PRO A 303 -25.34 -11.73 3.23
N PRO A 304 -25.11 -11.73 4.56
CA PRO A 304 -26.17 -11.36 5.48
C PRO A 304 -26.63 -9.92 5.19
N PRO A 305 -27.94 -9.64 5.12
CA PRO A 305 -28.42 -8.28 4.91
C PRO A 305 -28.03 -7.40 6.10
N PRO A 306 -27.81 -6.09 5.87
CA PRO A 306 -27.63 -5.15 6.97
C PRO A 306 -28.88 -5.19 7.86
N GLY A 307 -28.67 -5.44 9.15
CA GLY A 307 -29.74 -5.47 10.15
C GLY A 307 -29.78 -4.19 10.97
N GLU A 308 -30.88 -3.94 11.68
CA GLU A 308 -30.96 -2.84 12.65
C GLU A 308 -29.82 -2.91 13.67
N LEU A 309 -29.26 -1.76 14.01
CA LEU A 309 -28.13 -1.67 14.93
C LEU A 309 -28.51 -2.19 16.32
N ILE A 310 -27.73 -3.14 16.84
CA ILE A 310 -27.78 -3.58 18.24
C ILE A 310 -26.68 -2.84 19.01
N GLY A 311 -27.05 -2.22 20.13
CA GLY A 311 -26.15 -1.43 20.96
C GLY A 311 -25.96 -0.01 20.44
N GLU A 312 -24.98 0.70 21.00
CA GLU A 312 -24.75 2.10 20.66
C GLU A 312 -23.91 2.28 19.39
N PRO A 313 -24.21 3.30 18.56
CA PRO A 313 -23.42 3.61 17.38
C PRO A 313 -22.05 4.15 17.79
N ALA A 314 -21.05 3.85 16.96
CA ALA A 314 -19.71 4.36 17.14
C ALA A 314 -19.65 5.89 16.96
N SER A 315 -18.87 6.56 17.80
CA SER A 315 -18.71 8.00 17.80
C SER A 315 -17.82 8.50 16.66
N PRO A 316 -17.94 9.79 16.26
CA PRO A 316 -17.01 10.39 15.31
C PRO A 316 -15.54 10.37 15.80
N GLU A 317 -15.32 10.46 17.11
CA GLU A 317 -13.99 10.32 17.71
C GLU A 317 -13.38 8.94 17.46
N LEU A 318 -14.19 7.88 17.44
CA LEU A 318 -13.72 6.52 17.14
C LEU A 318 -13.18 6.43 15.71
N GLU A 319 -13.88 7.02 14.73
CA GLU A 319 -13.41 7.03 13.33
C GLU A 319 -12.10 7.79 13.19
N GLY A 320 -12.00 8.96 13.84
CA GLY A 320 -10.76 9.73 13.85
C GLY A 320 -9.59 8.94 14.46
N ALA A 321 -9.83 8.20 15.55
CA ALA A 321 -8.82 7.36 16.18
C ALA A 321 -8.45 6.17 15.28
N ARG A 322 -9.44 5.55 14.62
CA ARG A 322 -9.24 4.46 13.66
C ARG A 322 -8.38 4.90 12.49
N LEU A 323 -8.72 5.99 11.80
CA LEU A 323 -7.93 6.51 10.68
C LEU A 323 -6.47 6.75 11.04
N LEU A 324 -6.23 7.32 12.23
CA LEU A 324 -4.89 7.56 12.73
C LEU A 324 -4.12 6.27 13.02
N LEU A 325 -4.74 5.32 13.72
CA LEU A 325 -4.12 4.03 13.99
C LEU A 325 -3.88 3.23 12.70
N TRP A 326 -4.79 3.29 11.72
CA TRP A 326 -4.64 2.59 10.44
C TRP A 326 -3.50 3.19 9.61
N ALA A 327 -3.26 4.49 9.72
CA ALA A 327 -2.07 5.13 9.18
C ALA A 327 -0.79 4.67 9.90
N VAL A 328 -0.80 4.55 11.23
CA VAL A 328 0.31 4.01 12.03
C VAL A 328 0.62 2.55 11.63
N PHE A 329 -0.40 1.70 11.50
CA PHE A 329 -0.27 0.29 11.10
C PHE A 329 -0.15 0.08 9.58
N ASN A 330 -0.08 1.15 8.78
CA ASN A 330 -0.14 1.02 7.33
C ASN A 330 1.11 0.30 6.78
N PRO A 331 0.94 -0.86 6.10
CA PRO A 331 2.07 -1.65 5.62
C PRO A 331 2.89 -0.94 4.55
N MET A 332 2.30 -0.05 3.72
CA MET A 332 3.07 0.71 2.74
C MET A 332 3.98 1.75 3.41
N LEU A 333 3.47 2.47 4.42
CA LEU A 333 4.27 3.45 5.15
C LEU A 333 5.38 2.79 5.97
N LEU A 334 5.10 1.63 6.56
CA LEU A 334 6.10 0.83 7.28
C LEU A 334 7.20 0.30 6.34
N ARG A 335 6.83 -0.15 5.12
CA ARG A 335 7.78 -0.55 4.08
C ARG A 335 8.71 0.58 3.67
N ASP A 336 8.20 1.81 3.57
CA ASP A 336 9.03 2.98 3.28
C ASP A 336 10.08 3.26 4.38
N ARG A 337 9.90 2.70 5.58
CA ARG A 337 10.87 2.74 6.69
C ARG A 337 11.71 1.48 6.82
N GLY A 338 11.59 0.58 5.85
CA GLY A 338 12.33 -0.68 5.78
C GLY A 338 11.72 -1.79 6.63
N PHE A 339 10.42 -1.75 6.91
CA PHE A 339 9.74 -2.82 7.67
C PHE A 339 8.67 -3.51 6.83
N ASP A 340 8.70 -4.84 6.78
CA ASP A 340 7.61 -5.64 6.22
C ASP A 340 6.78 -6.29 7.34
N PRO A 341 5.46 -6.46 7.16
CA PRO A 341 4.68 -7.34 8.02
C PRO A 341 5.31 -8.74 8.12
N ALA A 342 5.50 -9.22 9.33
CA ALA A 342 5.92 -10.60 9.58
C ALA A 342 4.90 -11.58 8.95
N PRO A 343 5.31 -12.83 8.61
CA PRO A 343 4.40 -13.84 8.06
C PRO A 343 3.15 -14.04 8.94
N SER A 344 2.00 -14.37 8.34
CA SER A 344 0.72 -14.53 9.06
C SER A 344 0.81 -15.40 10.33
N ARG A 345 1.56 -16.50 10.27
CA ARG A 345 1.79 -17.41 11.41
C ARG A 345 2.48 -16.78 12.63
N ARG A 346 3.13 -15.62 12.44
CA ARG A 346 3.83 -14.84 13.48
C ARG A 346 3.05 -13.59 13.86
N GLN A 347 1.97 -13.24 13.15
CA GLN A 347 1.20 -12.07 13.50
C GLN A 347 0.46 -12.28 14.82
N PRO A 348 0.49 -11.31 15.75
CA PRO A 348 -0.30 -11.39 16.95
C PRO A 348 -1.77 -11.32 16.59
N ALA A 349 -2.54 -12.23 17.17
CA ALA A 349 -3.99 -12.10 17.18
C ALA A 349 -4.41 -10.91 18.05
N LEU A 350 -5.56 -10.31 17.73
CA LEU A 350 -6.26 -9.42 18.63
C LEU A 350 -6.55 -10.18 19.93
N THR A 351 -6.01 -9.66 21.04
CA THR A 351 -6.23 -10.22 22.38
C THR A 351 -7.12 -9.31 23.20
N ALA A 352 -7.50 -9.78 24.39
CA ALA A 352 -8.26 -8.98 25.33
C ALA A 352 -7.54 -7.70 25.79
N THR A 353 -6.22 -7.65 25.65
CA THR A 353 -5.37 -6.57 26.16
C THR A 353 -4.65 -5.81 25.07
N THR A 354 -4.45 -6.38 23.87
CA THR A 354 -3.61 -5.74 22.85
C THR A 354 -4.14 -5.92 21.44
N MET A 355 -3.97 -4.86 20.64
CA MET A 355 -4.02 -4.90 19.18
C MET A 355 -2.63 -4.52 18.68
N GLY A 356 -2.08 -5.29 17.73
CA GLY A 356 -0.76 -4.98 17.20
C GLY A 356 -0.42 -5.73 15.93
N LEU A 357 0.67 -5.30 15.31
CA LEU A 357 1.24 -5.80 14.07
C LEU A 357 2.70 -6.17 14.35
N ARG A 358 3.12 -7.35 13.90
CA ARG A 358 4.51 -7.77 13.97
C ARG A 358 5.21 -7.52 12.63
N LEU A 359 6.47 -7.13 12.70
CA LEU A 359 7.26 -6.58 11.62
C LEU A 359 8.65 -7.20 11.59
N LEU A 360 9.23 -7.28 10.39
CA LEU A 360 10.61 -7.67 10.15
C LEU A 360 11.34 -6.49 9.50
N HIS A 361 12.58 -6.27 9.92
CA HIS A 361 13.44 -5.26 9.31
C HIS A 361 14.05 -5.79 8.00
N ARG A 362 13.94 -5.02 6.92
CA ARG A 362 14.44 -5.40 5.59
C ARG A 362 15.96 -5.43 5.58
N GLY A 363 16.51 -6.55 5.10
CA GLY A 363 17.95 -6.77 5.02
C GLY A 363 18.59 -7.13 6.37
N ASP A 364 17.80 -7.42 7.40
CA ASP A 364 18.27 -7.99 8.65
C ASP A 364 18.05 -9.51 8.66
N ASP A 365 19.15 -10.25 8.52
CA ASP A 365 19.14 -11.71 8.52
C ASP A 365 19.07 -12.32 9.92
N SER A 366 19.16 -11.50 10.98
CA SER A 366 19.06 -11.98 12.37
C SER A 366 17.69 -12.57 12.71
N GLY A 367 16.67 -12.26 11.91
CA GLY A 367 15.30 -12.68 12.15
C GLY A 367 14.64 -11.98 13.34
N THR A 368 15.22 -10.87 13.83
CA THR A 368 14.68 -10.07 14.93
C THR A 368 13.27 -9.58 14.59
N GLU A 369 12.32 -9.84 15.49
CA GLU A 369 10.94 -9.41 15.34
C GLU A 369 10.71 -8.08 16.07
N TYR A 370 9.99 -7.19 15.39
CA TYR A 370 9.56 -5.91 15.94
C TYR A 370 8.04 -5.90 16.03
N ARG A 371 7.49 -5.19 17.01
CA ARG A 371 6.06 -5.11 17.23
C ARG A 371 5.63 -3.67 17.36
N LEU A 372 4.60 -3.30 16.60
CA LEU A 372 3.88 -2.04 16.74
C LEU A 372 2.52 -2.38 17.35
N TRP A 373 2.10 -1.73 18.42
CA TRP A 373 0.88 -2.12 19.14
C TRP A 373 0.29 -1.01 20.01
N VAL A 374 -0.98 -1.17 20.39
CA VAL A 374 -1.71 -0.33 21.36
C VAL A 374 -2.39 -1.20 22.41
N GLY A 375 -2.82 -0.59 23.52
CA GLY A 375 -3.40 -1.28 24.67
C GLY A 375 -2.34 -1.68 25.70
N GLY A 376 -2.30 -2.92 26.13
CA GLY A 376 -1.34 -3.52 27.07
C GLY A 376 -1.93 -3.87 28.43
N ASP A 377 -3.00 -3.18 28.79
CA ASP A 377 -3.76 -3.42 30.00
C ASP A 377 -5.14 -3.99 29.65
N ARG A 378 -5.81 -4.59 30.63
CA ARG A 378 -7.21 -5.02 30.47
C ARG A 378 -8.13 -3.81 30.26
N ASP A 379 -7.84 -2.73 30.97
CA ASP A 379 -8.55 -1.46 30.84
C ASP A 379 -7.73 -0.49 29.98
N TRP A 380 -8.13 -0.34 28.72
CA TRP A 380 -7.45 0.56 27.79
C TRP A 380 -7.66 2.01 28.20
N ARG A 381 -6.62 2.61 28.79
CA ARG A 381 -6.65 4.02 29.24
C ARG A 381 -6.34 5.01 28.13
N ASN A 382 -5.66 4.57 27.09
CA ASN A 382 -5.26 5.38 25.94
C ASN A 382 -4.98 4.47 24.73
N LEU A 383 -4.84 5.08 23.56
CA LEU A 383 -4.50 4.43 22.30
C LEU A 383 -3.07 4.84 21.85
N ILE A 384 -2.18 5.10 22.80
CA ILE A 384 -0.80 5.52 22.50
C ILE A 384 -0.05 4.34 21.85
N PRO A 385 0.46 4.49 20.62
CA PRO A 385 1.25 3.46 19.96
C PRO A 385 2.54 3.18 20.74
N ARG A 386 2.86 1.90 20.82
CA ARG A 386 4.11 1.37 21.36
C ARG A 386 4.84 0.61 20.28
N VAL A 387 6.14 0.82 20.23
CA VAL A 387 7.07 0.11 19.36
C VAL A 387 7.99 -0.73 20.25
N THR A 388 8.15 -1.99 19.90
CA THR A 388 8.92 -2.96 20.69
C THR A 388 9.88 -3.71 19.78
N ARG A 389 11.14 -3.81 20.15
CA ARG A 389 12.03 -4.87 19.66
C ARG A 389 11.83 -6.07 20.59
N GLU A 390 11.42 -7.20 20.03
CA GLU A 390 11.23 -8.40 20.84
C GLU A 390 12.58 -8.93 21.35
N GLU A 391 12.52 -9.69 22.43
CA GLU A 391 13.69 -10.29 23.03
C GLU A 391 14.38 -11.25 22.06
N THR A 392 15.70 -11.15 21.99
CA THR A 392 16.55 -12.10 21.25
C THR A 392 17.58 -12.68 22.21
N GLY A 393 18.26 -13.77 21.83
CA GLY A 393 19.32 -14.35 22.66
C GLY A 393 20.48 -13.40 22.99
N GLN A 394 20.59 -12.26 22.29
CA GLN A 394 21.65 -11.27 22.48
C GLN A 394 21.18 -9.98 23.16
N ARG A 395 19.87 -9.67 23.14
CA ARG A 395 19.36 -8.39 23.63
C ARG A 395 17.97 -8.56 24.28
N PRO A 396 17.74 -8.00 25.48
CA PRO A 396 16.42 -8.03 26.13
C PRO A 396 15.38 -7.28 25.30
N ALA A 397 14.09 -7.49 25.54
CA ALA A 397 13.05 -6.70 24.88
C ALA A 397 13.17 -5.21 25.24
N GLU A 398 12.93 -4.34 24.26
CA GLU A 398 12.99 -2.88 24.44
C GLU A 398 11.75 -2.23 23.85
N THR A 399 11.08 -1.35 24.61
CA THR A 399 9.80 -0.76 24.22
C THR A 399 9.79 0.76 24.42
N TYR A 400 9.30 1.48 23.41
CA TYR A 400 9.01 2.91 23.50
C TYR A 400 7.52 3.17 23.31
N ALA A 401 6.96 4.04 24.15
CA ALA A 401 5.63 4.61 23.94
C ALA A 401 5.77 5.98 23.25
N VAL A 402 5.06 6.17 22.13
CA VAL A 402 5.18 7.38 21.31
C VAL A 402 3.91 8.20 21.45
N ALA A 403 3.93 9.15 22.38
CA ALA A 403 2.79 10.01 22.67
C ALA A 403 2.72 11.23 21.72
N PRO A 404 1.54 11.60 21.22
CA PRO A 404 1.36 12.77 20.36
C PRO A 404 1.62 14.10 21.09
N ARG A 405 2.28 15.04 20.40
CA ARG A 405 2.58 16.39 20.90
C ARG A 405 1.43 17.37 20.63
N LYS A 406 1.44 18.52 21.32
CA LYS A 406 0.46 19.59 21.08
C LYS A 406 0.65 20.15 19.67
N SER A 407 -0.45 20.31 18.94
CA SER A 407 -0.47 20.86 17.57
C SER A 407 0.37 20.10 16.54
N GLN A 408 0.67 18.83 16.81
CA GLN A 408 1.38 17.96 15.87
C GLN A 408 0.44 17.54 14.74
N SER A 409 0.92 17.59 13.49
CA SER A 409 0.16 17.08 12.35
C SER A 409 0.06 15.55 12.40
N THR A 410 -0.98 14.98 11.81
CA THR A 410 -1.18 13.53 11.75
C THR A 410 -0.02 12.84 11.02
N ALA A 411 0.48 13.43 9.94
CA ALA A 411 1.63 12.91 9.19
C ALA A 411 2.92 12.91 10.04
N ASP A 412 3.20 14.00 10.77
CA ASP A 412 4.37 14.09 11.63
C ASP A 412 4.31 13.07 12.77
N PHE A 413 3.12 12.87 13.35
CA PHE A 413 2.93 11.88 14.40
C PHE A 413 3.18 10.46 13.90
N VAL A 414 2.59 10.06 12.76
CA VAL A 414 2.86 8.75 12.15
C VAL A 414 4.34 8.59 11.83
N TRP A 415 4.97 9.65 11.31
CA TRP A 415 6.41 9.65 11.03
C TRP A 415 7.26 9.45 12.28
N GLU A 416 6.90 10.06 13.41
CA GLU A 416 7.58 9.90 14.70
C GLU A 416 7.45 8.47 15.24
N VAL A 417 6.26 7.86 15.14
CA VAL A 417 6.05 6.46 15.54
C VAL A 417 6.95 5.53 14.74
N HIS A 418 6.99 5.68 13.41
CA HIS A 418 7.85 4.84 12.58
C HIS A 418 9.34 5.17 12.75
N ARG A 419 9.69 6.41 13.11
CA ARG A 419 11.08 6.78 13.46
C ARG A 419 11.51 6.09 14.75
N ALA A 420 10.66 6.06 15.77
CA ALA A 420 10.93 5.34 17.02
C ALA A 420 11.04 3.82 16.79
N LEU A 421 10.25 3.27 15.88
CA LEU A 421 10.41 1.88 15.45
C LEU A 421 11.79 1.67 14.81
N ARG A 422 12.23 2.58 13.94
CA ARG A 422 13.53 2.49 13.27
C ARG A 422 14.70 2.66 14.24
N SER A 423 14.58 3.48 15.29
CA SER A 423 15.67 3.63 16.27
C SER A 423 15.96 2.34 17.04
N LEU A 424 14.99 1.42 17.15
CA LEU A 424 15.19 0.11 17.77
C LEU A 424 16.04 -0.86 16.92
N THR A 425 16.37 -0.50 15.67
CA THR A 425 17.24 -1.31 14.79
C THR A 425 18.71 -0.92 14.88
N ILE A 426 19.03 0.18 15.57
CA ILE A 426 20.38 0.71 15.75
C ILE A 426 20.84 0.22 17.12
#